data_AF-A0A9W4SQI6-F1
#
_entry.id   AF-A0A9W4SQI6-F1
#
_cell.length_a   1.000
_cell.length_b   1.000
_cell.length_c   1.000
_cell.angle_alpha   90.00
_cell.angle_beta   90.00
_cell.angle_gamma   90.00
#
_symmetry.space_group_name_H-M   'P 1'
#
loop_
_entity.id
_entity.type
_entity.pdbx_description
1 polymer ?
#
loop_
_entity_poly.entity_id
_entity_poly.type
_entity_poly.pdbx_seq_one_letter_code
_entity_poly.pdbx_strand_id
1 'polypeptide(L)'
;MNLDEVSALKLVFDLNRNLVFPPPVIIPIHIYEELRPKTKVTMRGLVRYFVSREANQIQITSGLVISRVTDILLTDANIHEKLNYCNLSSRINAIIRRRGPRR
;
A
#
# COMPACT_ATOMS: atom_id res chain seq x y z
N MET A 1 -1.72 -21.79 -1.27
CA MET A 1 -2.18 -20.46 -0.82
C MET A 1 -2.74 -20.65 0.57
N ASN A 2 -2.23 -19.95 1.58
CA ASN A 2 -2.63 -20.16 2.98
C ASN A 2 -3.85 -19.28 3.31
N LEU A 3 -5.04 -19.87 3.36
CA LEU A 3 -6.30 -19.15 3.64
C LEU A 3 -6.34 -18.56 5.05
N ASP A 4 -5.61 -19.18 5.98
CA ASP A 4 -5.55 -18.74 7.37
C ASP A 4 -4.74 -17.43 7.49
N GLU A 5 -3.62 -17.33 6.76
CA GLU A 5 -2.83 -16.09 6.68
C GLU A 5 -3.60 -14.94 6.04
N VAL A 6 -4.41 -15.21 5.00
CA VAL A 6 -5.27 -14.19 4.37
C VAL A 6 -6.28 -13.66 5.39
N SER A 7 -6.91 -14.55 6.14
CA SER A 7 -7.93 -14.20 7.12
C SER A 7 -7.32 -13.44 8.31
N ALA A 8 -6.18 -13.91 8.82
CA ALA A 8 -5.45 -13.25 9.90
C ALA A 8 -5.01 -11.83 9.52
N LEU A 9 -4.40 -11.67 8.35
CA LEU A 9 -3.95 -10.36 7.88
C LEU A 9 -5.13 -9.42 7.59
N LYS A 10 -6.23 -9.93 7.01
CA LYS A 10 -7.44 -9.12 6.79
C LYS A 10 -8.02 -8.63 8.12
N LEU A 11 -8.09 -9.50 9.13
CA LEU A 11 -8.61 -9.14 10.44
C LEU A 11 -7.84 -7.99 11.09
N VAL A 12 -6.51 -7.92 10.91
CA VAL A 12 -5.69 -6.80 11.41
C VAL A 12 -6.16 -5.46 10.81
N PHE A 13 -6.46 -5.41 9.51
CA PHE A 13 -6.95 -4.20 8.86
C PHE A 13 -8.42 -3.91 9.14
N ASP A 14 -9.24 -4.92 9.34
CA ASP A 14 -10.64 -4.73 9.74
C ASP A 14 -10.71 -4.08 11.14
N LEU A 15 -9.85 -4.52 12.06
CA LEU A 15 -9.75 -3.97 13.42
C LEU A 15 -9.04 -2.60 13.45
N ASN A 16 -8.08 -2.38 12.55
CA ASN A 16 -7.26 -1.18 12.53
C ASN A 16 -7.16 -0.60 11.12
N ARG A 17 -8.30 -0.15 10.57
CA ARG A 17 -8.40 0.36 9.20
C ARG A 17 -7.42 1.49 8.90
N ASN A 18 -7.08 2.29 9.92
CA ASN A 18 -6.11 3.39 9.87
C ASN A 18 -4.66 2.96 9.52
N LEU A 19 -4.35 1.66 9.57
CA LEU A 19 -3.05 1.13 9.12
C LEU A 19 -2.89 1.18 7.58
N VAL A 20 -4.00 1.34 6.85
CA VAL A 20 -4.00 1.43 5.39
C VAL A 20 -4.86 2.61 4.90
N PHE A 21 -6.01 2.90 5.51
CA PHE A 21 -6.91 3.97 5.07
C PHE A 21 -7.17 5.00 6.17
N PRO A 22 -6.94 6.31 5.92
CA PRO A 22 -6.21 6.88 4.78
C PRO A 22 -4.73 6.45 4.78
N PRO A 23 -3.94 6.76 3.72
CA PRO A 23 -2.54 6.39 3.69
C PRO A 23 -1.80 6.85 4.97
N PRO A 24 -1.12 5.95 5.71
CA PRO A 24 -0.51 6.27 7.01
C PRO A 24 0.55 7.38 6.93
N VAL A 25 1.21 7.51 5.78
CA VAL A 25 2.26 8.52 5.53
C VAL A 25 1.77 9.51 4.48
N ILE A 26 1.63 10.78 4.88
CA ILE A 26 1.11 11.86 4.02
C ILE A 26 2.23 12.55 3.22
N ILE A 27 3.51 12.35 3.60
CA ILE A 27 4.66 13.04 3.00
C ILE A 27 5.16 12.25 1.77
N PRO A 28 4.91 12.72 0.53
CA PRO A 28 5.20 11.94 -0.67
C PRO A 28 6.71 11.72 -0.88
N ILE A 29 7.55 12.64 -0.40
CA ILE A 29 9.00 12.50 -0.57
C ILE A 29 9.55 11.36 0.26
N HIS A 30 9.10 11.14 1.50
CA HIS A 30 9.58 10.01 2.31
C HIS A 30 9.22 8.68 1.66
N ILE A 31 8.01 8.55 1.11
CA ILE A 31 7.59 7.35 0.40
C ILE A 31 8.42 7.14 -0.88
N TYR A 32 8.74 8.20 -1.62
CA TYR A 32 9.65 8.09 -2.77
C TYR A 32 11.04 7.60 -2.35
N GLU A 33 11.56 8.09 -1.23
CA GLU A 33 12.87 7.72 -0.71
C GLU A 33 12.91 6.26 -0.24
N GLU A 34 11.85 5.81 0.45
CA GLU A 34 11.67 4.45 0.98
C GLU A 34 11.38 3.41 -0.12
N LEU A 35 10.44 3.70 -1.02
CA LEU A 35 10.07 2.78 -2.12
C LEU A 35 11.19 2.62 -3.15
N ARG A 36 12.05 3.63 -3.29
CA ARG A 36 13.03 3.75 -4.38
C ARG A 36 12.43 3.33 -5.74
N PRO A 37 11.34 3.98 -6.17
CA PRO A 37 10.54 3.49 -7.28
C PRO A 37 11.33 3.57 -8.59
N LYS A 38 11.42 2.43 -9.28
CA LYS A 38 12.04 2.31 -10.61
C LYS A 38 11.09 2.73 -11.74
N THR A 39 9.79 2.73 -11.46
CA THR A 39 8.72 3.02 -12.43
C THR A 39 7.60 3.81 -11.76
N LYS A 40 6.53 4.11 -12.53
CA LYS A 40 5.34 4.80 -12.03
C LYS A 40 4.71 4.06 -10.85
N VAL A 41 4.45 4.79 -9.77
CA VAL A 41 3.75 4.30 -8.59
C VAL A 41 2.24 4.35 -8.83
N THR A 42 1.53 3.28 -8.50
CA THR A 42 0.07 3.17 -8.66
C THR A 42 -0.63 3.18 -7.30
N MET A 43 -1.92 3.51 -7.28
CA MET A 43 -2.79 3.40 -6.10
C MET A 43 -2.65 2.01 -5.45
N ARG A 44 -2.82 0.95 -6.26
CA ARG A 44 -2.67 -0.44 -5.81
C ARG A 44 -1.27 -0.75 -5.30
N GLY A 45 -0.23 -0.25 -5.97
CA GLY A 45 1.16 -0.43 -5.51
C GLY A 45 1.40 0.18 -4.13
N LEU A 46 0.80 1.35 -3.86
CA LEU A 46 0.89 1.99 -2.54
C LEU A 46 0.11 1.24 -1.46
N VAL A 47 -1.12 0.82 -1.73
CA VAL A 47 -1.88 0.00 -0.77
C VAL A 47 -1.10 -1.28 -0.47
N ARG A 48 -0.60 -1.97 -1.51
CA ARG A 48 0.23 -3.17 -1.35
C ARG A 48 1.46 -2.93 -0.49
N TYR A 49 2.12 -1.78 -0.64
CA TYR A 49 3.27 -1.42 0.17
C TYR A 49 2.92 -1.32 1.66
N PHE A 50 1.85 -0.61 2.01
CA PHE A 50 1.41 -0.50 3.40
C PHE A 50 0.93 -1.85 3.94
N VAL A 51 0.19 -2.63 3.14
CA VAL A 51 -0.20 -4.00 3.50
C VAL A 51 1.03 -4.86 3.79
N SER A 52 2.06 -4.77 2.96
CA SER A 52 3.30 -5.52 3.16
C SER A 52 4.05 -5.11 4.43
N ARG A 53 4.00 -3.83 4.83
CA ARG A 53 4.63 -3.37 6.06
C ARG A 53 4.00 -4.00 7.29
N GLU A 54 2.67 -4.01 7.36
CA GLU A 54 1.95 -4.62 8.48
C GLU A 54 2.03 -6.15 8.44
N ALA A 55 1.97 -6.76 7.26
CA ALA A 55 2.14 -8.21 7.10
C ALA A 55 3.50 -8.68 7.66
N ASN A 56 4.57 -7.94 7.38
CA ASN A 56 5.89 -8.24 7.92
C ASN A 56 5.96 -8.12 9.45
N GLN A 57 5.20 -7.22 10.08
CA GLN A 57 5.15 -7.11 11.55
C GLN A 57 4.55 -8.36 12.21
N ILE A 58 3.63 -9.03 11.53
CA ILE A 58 3.01 -10.28 11.98
C ILE A 58 3.59 -11.53 11.30
N GLN A 59 4.79 -11.41 10.74
CA GLN A 59 5.57 -12.50 10.12
C GLN A 59 4.91 -13.15 8.88
N ILE A 60 3.96 -12.47 8.22
CA ILE A 60 3.39 -12.91 6.95
C ILE A 60 4.20 -12.32 5.80
N THR A 61 5.02 -13.17 5.17
CA THR A 61 5.93 -12.77 4.07
C THR A 61 5.44 -13.20 2.69
N SER A 62 4.35 -13.97 2.62
CA SER A 62 3.79 -14.49 1.38
C SER A 62 3.27 -13.38 0.47
N GLY A 63 3.96 -13.15 -0.65
CA GLY A 63 3.56 -12.14 -1.64
C GLY A 63 2.18 -12.39 -2.26
N LEU A 64 1.73 -13.64 -2.30
CA LEU A 64 0.37 -14.00 -2.75
C LEU A 64 -0.69 -13.57 -1.73
N VAL A 65 -0.44 -13.80 -0.43
CA VAL A 65 -1.34 -13.37 0.65
C VAL A 65 -1.45 -11.85 0.67
N ILE A 66 -0.31 -11.15 0.64
CA ILE A 66 -0.26 -9.68 0.59
C ILE A 66 -1.04 -9.15 -0.62
N SER A 67 -0.87 -9.75 -1.80
CA SER A 67 -1.59 -9.34 -3.00
C SER A 67 -3.10 -9.54 -2.85
N ARG A 68 -3.52 -10.70 -2.33
CA ARG A 68 -4.93 -11.03 -2.14
C ARG A 68 -5.60 -10.08 -1.15
N VAL A 69 -4.98 -9.84 0.00
CA VAL A 69 -5.49 -8.88 1.00
C VAL A 69 -5.54 -7.47 0.43
N THR A 70 -4.54 -7.07 -0.36
CA THR A 70 -4.58 -5.77 -1.06
C THR A 70 -5.79 -5.63 -1.96
N ASP A 71 -6.10 -6.66 -2.76
CA ASP A 71 -7.24 -6.63 -3.68
C ASP A 71 -8.58 -6.63 -2.93
N ILE A 72 -8.68 -7.35 -1.81
CA ILE A 72 -9.85 -7.32 -0.91
C ILE A 72 -10.04 -5.90 -0.34
N LEU A 73 -9.00 -5.32 0.26
CA LEU A 73 -9.06 -3.97 0.84
C LEU A 73 -9.42 -2.91 -0.19
N LEU A 74 -8.93 -3.03 -1.43
CA LEU A 74 -9.30 -2.13 -2.52
C LEU A 74 -10.75 -2.30 -2.99
N THR A 75 -11.28 -3.51 -2.92
CA THR A 75 -12.70 -3.78 -3.22
C THR A 75 -13.57 -3.12 -2.15
N ASP A 76 -13.21 -3.28 -0.89
CA ASP A 76 -13.92 -2.76 0.29
C ASP A 76 -13.70 -1.25 0.52
N ALA A 77 -12.73 -0.64 -0.17
CA ALA A 77 -12.41 0.77 0.00
C ALA A 77 -13.47 1.67 -0.65
N ASN A 78 -13.87 2.70 0.09
CA ASN A 78 -14.79 3.72 -0.41
C ASN A 78 -14.07 4.68 -1.39
N ILE A 79 -14.86 5.54 -2.05
CA ILE A 79 -14.36 6.47 -3.07
C ILE A 79 -13.32 7.44 -2.51
N HIS A 80 -13.51 7.94 -1.29
CA HIS A 80 -12.58 8.89 -0.66
C HIS A 80 -11.24 8.23 -0.32
N GLU A 81 -11.27 7.00 0.20
CA GLU A 81 -10.07 6.21 0.49
C GLU A 81 -9.24 5.94 -0.77
N LYS A 82 -9.91 5.56 -1.87
CA LYS A 82 -9.30 5.40 -3.19
C LYS A 82 -8.70 6.71 -3.69
N LEU A 83 -9.45 7.81 -3.58
CA LEU A 83 -9.00 9.14 -4.01
C LEU A 83 -7.75 9.59 -3.27
N ASN A 84 -7.64 9.33 -1.96
CA ASN A 84 -6.45 9.64 -1.17
C ASN A 84 -5.20 8.95 -1.72
N TYR A 85 -5.30 7.67 -2.05
CA TYR A 85 -4.19 6.93 -2.67
C TYR A 85 -3.89 7.37 -4.11
N CYS A 86 -4.92 7.71 -4.91
CA CYS A 86 -4.74 8.28 -6.24
C CYS A 86 -3.96 9.61 -6.17
N ASN A 87 -4.33 10.50 -5.25
CA ASN A 87 -3.65 11.77 -5.03
C ASN A 87 -2.21 11.55 -4.57
N LEU A 88 -1.99 10.65 -3.62
CA LEU A 88 -0.65 10.32 -3.14
C LEU A 88 0.25 9.76 -4.27
N SER A 89 -0.27 8.80 -5.05
CA SER A 89 0.46 8.24 -6.19
C SER A 89 0.80 9.31 -7.23
N SER A 90 -0.10 10.25 -7.48
CA SER A 90 0.12 11.37 -8.41
C SER A 90 1.25 12.29 -7.92
N ARG A 91 1.27 12.61 -6.61
CA ARG A 91 2.32 13.43 -5.99
C ARG A 91 3.68 12.73 -6.04
N ILE A 92 3.74 11.42 -5.77
CA ILE A 92 4.98 10.65 -5.86
C ILE A 92 5.47 10.57 -7.31
N ASN A 93 4.56 10.33 -8.27
CA ASN A 93 4.91 10.31 -9.69
C ASN A 93 5.42 11.66 -10.20
N ALA A 94 4.94 12.78 -9.65
CA ALA A 94 5.49 14.10 -9.94
C ALA A 94 6.94 14.24 -9.43
N ILE A 95 7.25 13.65 -8.27
CA ILE A 95 8.64 13.59 -7.76
C ILE A 95 9.51 12.74 -8.68
N ILE A 96 9.06 11.55 -9.08
CA ILE A 96 9.78 10.67 -10.01
C ILE A 96 10.04 11.39 -11.33
N ARG A 97 9.07 12.13 -11.87
CA ARG A 97 9.24 12.90 -13.11
C ARG A 97 10.31 13.99 -12.97
N ARG A 98 10.41 14.63 -11.79
CA ARG A 98 11.36 15.72 -11.53
C ARG A 98 12.77 15.21 -11.20
N ARG A 99 12.89 14.10 -10.48
CA ARG A 99 14.16 13.57 -9.93
C ARG A 99 14.69 12.34 -10.67
N GLY A 100 13.91 11.74 -11.56
CA GLY A 100 14.17 10.45 -12.16
C GLY A 100 13.75 9.27 -11.27
N PRO A 101 13.64 8.06 -11.81
CA PRO A 101 13.50 6.85 -11.00
C PRO A 101 14.78 6.61 -10.19
N ARG A 102 14.63 6.11 -8.97
CA ARG A 102 15.80 5.71 -8.17
C ARG A 102 16.34 4.38 -8.64
N ARG A 103 17.66 4.31 -8.87
CA ARG A 103 18.40 3.11 -9.24
C ARG A 103 18.86 2.35 -8.00
#